data_AF-A0AAD2B819-F1
#
_entry.id   AF-A0AAD2B819-F1
#
_cell.length_a   1.000
_cell.length_b   1.000
_cell.length_c   1.000
_cell.angle_alpha   90.00
_cell.angle_beta   90.00
_cell.angle_gamma   90.00
#
_symmetry.space_group_name_H-M   'P 1'
#
loop_
_entity.id
_entity.type
_entity.pdbx_description
1 polymer ?
#
loop_
_entity_poly.entity_id
_entity_poly.type
_entity_poly.pdbx_seq_one_letter_code
_entity_poly.pdbx_strand_id
1 'polypeptide(L)'
;MRYWVDAGDNCRLFHAERYEQSKSLPDLIRGLPEGKTKCYVAKNTNYMVWRPMGAGLGGPHYQVFFDLYRTVDATPRLVMYVQSAYVKDNPLKAQRESERPFATVCAELAGLIKKAPKGPRNKAKKKKGR
;
A
#
# COMPACT_ATOMS: atom_id res chain seq x y z
N MET A 1 5.22 -0.76 31.83
CA MET A 1 5.41 -0.77 30.35
C MET A 1 6.88 -0.51 30.05
N ARG A 2 7.51 -1.36 29.23
CA ARG A 2 8.89 -1.11 28.76
C ARG A 2 8.80 -0.25 27.49
N TYR A 3 9.49 0.87 27.48
CA TYR A 3 9.66 1.72 26.30
C TYR A 3 11.14 1.78 25.93
N TRP A 4 11.41 1.95 24.65
CA TRP A 4 12.75 2.14 24.12
C TRP A 4 12.89 3.58 23.67
N VAL A 5 13.93 4.27 24.12
CA VAL A 5 14.23 5.64 23.71
C VAL A 5 15.36 5.58 22.69
N ASP A 6 15.14 6.19 21.53
CA ASP A 6 16.17 6.27 20.49
C ASP A 6 17.11 7.47 20.71
N ALA A 7 18.21 7.54 19.95
CA ALA A 7 19.24 8.57 20.10
C ALA A 7 18.74 10.01 19.82
N GLY A 8 17.50 10.17 19.34
CA GLY A 8 16.84 11.46 19.13
C GLY A 8 15.70 11.73 20.12
N ASP A 9 15.72 11.10 21.30
CA ASP A 9 14.69 11.18 22.34
C ASP A 9 13.29 10.71 21.92
N ASN A 10 13.16 9.98 20.81
CA ASN A 10 11.87 9.42 20.44
C ASN A 10 11.57 8.20 21.30
N CYS A 11 10.48 8.28 22.06
CA CYS A 11 9.98 7.18 22.86
C CYS A 11 9.17 6.21 22.00
N ARG A 12 9.69 4.99 21.82
CA ARG A 12 9.00 3.88 21.15
C ARG A 12 8.42 2.95 22.20
N LEU A 13 7.10 2.82 22.19
CA LEU A 13 6.37 1.88 23.03
C LEU A 13 5.94 0.67 22.19
N PHE A 14 6.08 -0.53 22.77
CA PHE A 14 5.50 -1.72 22.17
C PHE A 14 3.98 -1.62 22.20
N HIS A 15 3.34 -1.72 21.03
CA HIS A 15 1.90 -1.65 20.90
C HIS A 15 1.34 -3.04 20.60
N ALA A 16 0.79 -3.70 21.63
CA ALA A 16 0.33 -5.09 21.55
C ALA A 16 -0.69 -5.33 20.43
N GLU A 17 -1.68 -4.43 20.28
CA GLU A 17 -2.68 -4.57 19.21
C GLU A 17 -2.06 -4.49 17.80
N ARG A 18 -1.12 -3.55 17.58
CA ARG A 18 -0.41 -3.44 16.29
C ARG A 18 0.43 -4.69 16.02
N TYR A 19 1.04 -5.26 17.07
CA TYR A 19 1.78 -6.52 16.96
C TYR A 19 0.86 -7.68 16.54
N GLU A 20 -0.32 -7.82 17.15
CA GLU A 20 -1.29 -8.84 16.75
C GLU A 20 -1.75 -8.65 15.30
N GLN A 21 -2.04 -7.42 14.87
CA GLN A 21 -2.39 -7.14 13.47
C GLN A 21 -1.23 -7.48 12.52
N SER A 22 0.03 -7.25 12.93
CA SER A 22 1.20 -7.54 12.08
C SER A 22 1.36 -9.02 11.75
N LYS A 23 0.78 -9.93 12.55
CA LYS A 23 0.78 -11.37 12.25
C LYS A 23 -0.02 -11.71 10.99
N SER A 24 -0.95 -10.86 10.58
CA SER A 24 -1.73 -11.02 9.32
C SER A 24 -0.98 -10.54 8.08
N LEU A 25 0.14 -9.82 8.24
CA LEU A 25 0.91 -9.24 7.14
C LEU A 25 1.37 -10.28 6.10
N PRO A 26 1.90 -11.46 6.48
CA PRO A 26 2.30 -12.47 5.50
C PRO A 26 1.13 -12.92 4.62
N ASP A 27 -0.05 -13.09 5.20
CA ASP A 27 -1.23 -13.56 4.46
C ASP A 27 -1.79 -12.46 3.55
N LEU A 28 -1.76 -11.20 3.99
CA LEU A 28 -2.08 -10.06 3.14
C LEU A 28 -1.21 -10.01 1.88
N ILE A 29 0.10 -10.23 2.06
CA ILE A 29 1.09 -10.22 0.97
C ILE A 29 0.88 -11.43 0.04
N ARG A 30 0.60 -12.63 0.58
CA ARG A 30 0.28 -13.81 -0.24
C ARG A 30 -1.00 -13.65 -1.04
N GLY A 31 -1.98 -12.90 -0.53
CA GLY A 31 -3.23 -12.61 -1.23
C GLY A 31 -3.11 -11.62 -2.39
N LEU A 32 -1.99 -10.89 -2.51
CA LEU A 32 -1.77 -9.88 -3.56
C LEU A 32 -1.68 -10.49 -4.98
N PRO A 33 -0.81 -11.49 -5.24
CA PRO A 33 -0.77 -12.17 -6.55
C PRO A 33 -2.08 -12.84 -6.95
N GLU A 34 -2.83 -13.35 -5.97
CA GLU A 34 -4.09 -14.08 -6.18
C GLU A 34 -5.29 -13.15 -6.42
N GLY A 35 -5.11 -11.83 -6.33
CA GLY A 35 -6.18 -10.85 -6.47
C GLY A 35 -7.19 -10.82 -5.31
N LYS A 36 -6.94 -11.59 -4.24
CA LYS A 36 -7.76 -11.62 -3.02
C LYS A 36 -7.59 -10.35 -2.17
N THR A 37 -6.42 -9.73 -2.26
CA THR A 37 -6.09 -8.46 -1.60
C THR A 37 -5.93 -7.36 -2.65
N LYS A 38 -6.63 -6.25 -2.46
CA LYS A 38 -6.55 -5.10 -3.34
C LYS A 38 -5.30 -4.27 -3.05
N CYS A 39 -4.59 -3.89 -4.12
CA CYS A 39 -3.45 -2.98 -4.06
C CYS A 39 -3.88 -1.59 -4.52
N TYR A 40 -3.40 -0.57 -3.82
CA TYR A 40 -3.72 0.83 -4.06
C TYR A 40 -2.44 1.64 -4.27
N VAL A 41 -2.52 2.71 -5.05
CA VAL A 41 -1.43 3.67 -5.21
C VAL A 41 -1.60 4.79 -4.19
N ALA A 42 -0.67 4.91 -3.25
CA ALA A 42 -0.65 5.97 -2.25
C ALA A 42 -0.03 7.27 -2.80
N LYS A 43 -0.23 8.39 -2.09
CA LYS A 43 0.49 9.63 -2.37
C LYS A 43 1.99 9.39 -2.12
N ASN A 44 2.83 9.77 -3.08
CA ASN A 44 4.30 9.61 -3.09
C ASN A 44 4.84 8.28 -3.62
N THR A 45 4.22 7.68 -4.65
CA THR A 45 4.74 6.49 -5.36
C THR A 45 4.80 5.18 -4.57
N ASN A 46 4.39 5.20 -3.31
CA ASN A 46 4.28 3.99 -2.50
C ASN A 46 2.97 3.26 -2.83
N TYR A 47 2.96 1.97 -2.57
CA TYR A 47 1.77 1.13 -2.68
C TYR A 47 1.18 0.90 -1.30
N MET A 48 -0.12 0.63 -1.27
CA MET A 48 -0.84 0.33 -0.05
C MET A 48 -1.71 -0.89 -0.25
N VAL A 49 -1.73 -1.79 0.73
CA VAL A 49 -2.79 -2.78 0.88
C VAL A 49 -3.66 -2.46 2.08
N TRP A 50 -4.92 -2.85 1.94
CA TRP A 50 -5.92 -2.82 3.00
C TRP A 50 -6.47 -4.25 3.17
N ARG A 51 -7.03 -4.54 4.35
CA ARG A 51 -7.67 -5.80 4.75
C ARG A 51 -8.29 -6.60 3.59
N PRO A 52 -8.23 -7.94 3.67
CA PRO A 52 -8.78 -8.83 2.65
C PRO A 52 -10.31 -8.80 2.70
N MET A 53 -10.95 -9.19 1.60
CA MET A 53 -12.41 -9.35 1.53
C MET A 53 -12.92 -10.26 2.66
N GLY A 54 -13.93 -9.79 3.42
CA GLY A 54 -14.57 -10.56 4.49
C GLY A 54 -14.55 -9.89 5.88
N ALA A 55 -13.75 -8.85 6.07
CA ALA A 55 -13.86 -8.00 7.25
C ALA A 55 -15.04 -7.03 7.08
N GLY A 56 -16.12 -7.23 7.84
CA GLY A 56 -17.23 -6.27 7.88
C GLY A 56 -16.76 -4.86 8.24
N LEU A 57 -17.59 -3.85 7.94
CA LEU A 57 -17.34 -2.42 8.13
C LEU A 57 -16.89 -2.00 9.55
N GLY A 58 -17.00 -2.88 10.55
CA GLY A 58 -16.63 -2.62 11.95
C GLY A 58 -15.30 -3.22 12.42
N GLY A 59 -14.55 -3.96 11.58
CA GLY A 59 -13.25 -4.54 11.99
C GLY A 59 -12.09 -3.55 11.84
N PRO A 60 -10.97 -3.66 12.58
CA PRO A 60 -9.87 -2.70 12.51
C PRO A 60 -9.23 -2.63 11.11
N HIS A 61 -9.14 -1.42 10.55
CA HIS A 61 -8.65 -1.17 9.20
C HIS A 61 -7.13 -1.14 9.18
N TYR A 62 -6.51 -2.31 9.04
CA TYR A 62 -5.06 -2.42 8.92
C TYR A 62 -4.61 -2.04 7.50
N GLN A 63 -3.77 -1.01 7.43
CA GLN A 63 -3.17 -0.47 6.22
C GLN A 63 -1.68 -0.72 6.24
N VAL A 64 -1.14 -1.24 5.15
CA VAL A 64 0.30 -1.52 5.00
C VAL A 64 0.79 -0.72 3.81
N PHE A 65 1.83 0.07 4.03
CA PHE A 65 2.50 0.86 3.01
C PHE A 65 3.83 0.21 2.66
N PHE A 66 4.09 0.08 1.36
CA PHE A 66 5.30 -0.57 0.87
C PHE A 66 5.77 0.04 -0.44
N ASP A 67 7.08 -0.08 -0.67
CA ASP A 67 7.68 0.15 -1.97
C ASP A 67 7.82 -1.17 -2.71
N LEU A 68 7.76 -1.09 -4.04
CA LEU A 68 8.04 -2.20 -4.91
C LEU A 68 9.01 -1.72 -5.98
N TYR A 69 10.16 -2.38 -6.09
CA TYR A 69 11.20 -2.03 -7.04
C TYR A 69 11.83 -3.28 -7.65
N ARG A 70 12.43 -3.08 -8.84
CA ARG A 70 13.20 -4.11 -9.53
C ARG A 70 14.68 -3.97 -9.20
N THR A 71 15.34 -5.08 -8.90
CA THR A 71 16.79 -5.10 -8.66
C THR A 71 17.58 -5.00 -9.96
N VAL A 72 18.82 -4.53 -9.85
CA VAL A 72 19.73 -4.31 -10.99
C VAL A 72 20.78 -5.43 -11.00
N ASP A 73 20.31 -6.67 -10.95
CA ASP A 73 21.15 -7.87 -10.86
C ASP A 73 21.08 -8.65 -12.17
N ALA A 74 22.05 -9.54 -12.41
CA ALA A 74 22.06 -10.44 -13.58
C ALA A 74 20.76 -11.26 -13.69
N THR A 75 20.15 -11.61 -12.56
CA THR A 75 18.79 -12.17 -12.49
C THR A 75 17.90 -11.19 -11.73
N PRO A 76 17.22 -10.27 -12.43
CA PRO A 76 16.46 -9.21 -11.80
C PRO A 76 15.27 -9.79 -11.02
N ARG A 77 15.08 -9.26 -9.81
CA ARG A 77 14.01 -9.65 -8.88
C ARG A 77 13.13 -8.45 -8.60
N LEU A 78 11.88 -8.72 -8.21
CA LEU A 78 11.03 -7.70 -7.61
C LEU A 78 11.17 -7.79 -6.09
N VAL A 79 11.50 -6.68 -5.46
CA VAL A 79 11.66 -6.57 -4.02
C VAL A 79 10.57 -5.67 -3.49
N MET A 80 9.83 -6.17 -2.51
CA MET A 80 8.83 -5.42 -1.76
C MET A 80 9.42 -5.01 -0.41
N TYR A 81 9.46 -3.72 -0.14
CA TYR A 81 9.93 -3.19 1.13
C TYR A 81 8.76 -2.57 1.90
N VAL A 82 8.34 -3.21 2.99
CA VAL A 82 7.28 -2.69 3.86
C VAL A 82 7.83 -1.55 4.68
N GLN A 83 7.39 -0.33 4.39
CA GLN A 83 7.83 0.87 5.08
C GLN A 83 7.12 1.06 6.42
N SER A 84 5.81 0.78 6.44
CA SER A 84 5.01 1.02 7.63
C SER A 84 3.67 0.29 7.57
N ALA A 85 3.08 0.07 8.75
CA ALA A 85 1.74 -0.48 8.86
C ALA A 85 0.99 0.14 10.05
N TYR A 86 -0.26 0.50 9.83
CA TYR A 86 -1.08 1.25 10.76
C TYR A 86 -2.50 0.71 10.81
N VAL A 87 -3.15 0.86 11.96
CA VAL A 87 -4.61 0.75 12.05
C VAL A 87 -5.17 2.15 11.77
N LYS A 88 -6.10 2.26 10.83
CA LYS A 88 -6.74 3.53 10.48
C LYS A 88 -7.77 3.89 11.56
N ASP A 89 -7.60 5.06 12.17
CA ASP A 89 -8.46 5.54 13.26
C ASP A 89 -9.94 5.67 12.86
N ASN A 90 -10.19 6.15 11.63
CA ASN A 90 -11.53 6.21 11.06
C ASN A 90 -11.67 5.24 9.88
N PRO A 91 -12.24 4.04 10.11
CA PRO A 91 -12.41 3.02 9.08
C PRO A 91 -13.21 3.50 7.85
N LEU A 92 -14.26 4.30 8.11
CA LEU A 92 -15.26 4.74 7.13
C LEU A 92 -14.85 5.99 6.35
N LYS A 93 -13.73 6.64 6.72
CA LYS A 93 -13.26 7.83 6.01
C LYS A 93 -12.94 7.46 4.56
N ALA A 94 -13.52 8.20 3.61
CA ALA A 94 -13.39 7.96 2.18
C ALA A 94 -11.93 7.73 1.77
N GLN A 95 -11.67 6.59 1.14
CA GLN A 95 -10.39 6.25 0.55
C GLN A 95 -10.31 6.90 -0.83
N ARG A 96 -9.32 7.75 -1.06
CA ARG A 96 -9.17 8.51 -2.31
C ARG A 96 -8.09 7.91 -3.23
N GLU A 97 -7.41 6.87 -2.74
CA GLU A 97 -6.36 6.15 -3.43
C GLU A 97 -6.94 5.27 -4.54
N SER A 98 -6.32 5.32 -5.71
CA SER A 98 -6.75 4.51 -6.86
C SER A 98 -6.29 3.07 -6.70
N GLU A 99 -7.21 2.12 -6.86
CA GLU A 99 -6.90 0.70 -6.96
C GLU A 99 -6.06 0.41 -8.22
N ARG A 100 -5.08 -0.48 -8.08
CA ARG A 100 -4.25 -0.94 -9.19
C ARG A 100 -3.95 -2.42 -9.03
N PRO A 101 -4.25 -3.27 -10.03
CA PRO A 101 -3.97 -4.69 -9.93
C PRO A 101 -2.47 -4.94 -9.67
N PHE A 102 -2.16 -5.71 -8.63
CA PHE A 102 -0.79 -5.96 -8.21
C PHE A 102 0.04 -6.62 -9.31
N ALA A 103 -0.53 -7.59 -10.04
CA ALA A 103 0.11 -8.23 -11.18
C ALA A 103 0.52 -7.23 -12.27
N THR A 104 -0.32 -6.23 -12.58
CA THR A 104 0.02 -5.16 -13.54
C THR A 104 1.20 -4.32 -13.06
N VAL A 105 1.25 -4.00 -11.77
CA VAL A 105 2.39 -3.27 -11.19
C VAL A 105 3.68 -4.08 -11.33
N CYS A 106 3.64 -5.36 -10.97
CA CYS A 106 4.78 -6.26 -11.11
C CYS A 106 5.25 -6.38 -12.56
N ALA A 107 4.33 -6.54 -13.51
CA ALA A 107 4.64 -6.67 -14.93
C ALA A 107 5.28 -5.40 -15.52
N GLU A 108 4.83 -4.21 -15.10
CA GLU A 108 5.47 -2.95 -15.48
C GLU A 108 6.90 -2.82 -14.93
N LEU A 109 7.10 -3.14 -13.64
CA LEU A 109 8.44 -3.08 -13.03
C LEU A 109 9.39 -4.12 -13.63
N ALA A 110 8.88 -5.31 -13.95
CA ALA A 110 9.61 -6.35 -14.66
C ALA A 110 9.93 -5.98 -16.11
N GLY A 111 9.34 -4.90 -16.65
CA GLY A 111 9.51 -4.49 -18.04
C GLY A 111 8.76 -5.35 -19.05
N LEU A 112 7.82 -6.18 -18.59
CA LEU A 112 6.95 -7.02 -19.45
C LEU A 112 5.86 -6.19 -20.13
N ILE A 113 5.46 -5.07 -19.51
CA ILE A 113 4.51 -4.11 -20.06
C ILE A 113 5.18 -2.74 -20.09
N LYS A 114 5.21 -2.11 -21.26
CA LYS A 114 5.68 -0.72 -21.39
C LYS A 114 4.63 0.21 -20.77
N LYS A 115 5.03 1.07 -19.85
CA LYS A 115 4.16 2.16 -19.36
C LYS A 115 3.69 2.97 -20.56
N ALA A 116 2.38 3.07 -20.75
CA ALA A 116 1.83 4.01 -21.72
C ALA A 116 2.29 5.42 -21.34
N PRO A 117 2.81 6.22 -22.28
CA PRO A 117 3.18 7.60 -22.00
C PRO A 117 1.96 8.32 -21.43
N LYS A 118 2.13 9.03 -20.32
CA LYS A 118 1.06 9.89 -19.78
C LYS A 118 0.74 10.92 -20.85
N GLY A 119 -0.37 10.72 -21.55
CA GLY A 119 -0.88 11.67 -22.53
C GLY A 119 -1.08 13.06 -21.89
N PRO A 120 -1.09 14.13 -22.70
CA PRO A 120 -1.26 15.48 -22.20
C PRO A 120 -2.52 15.58 -21.34
N ARG A 121 -2.36 16.17 -20.14
CA ARG A 121 -3.43 16.33 -19.15
C ARG A 121 -4.52 17.24 -19.75
N ASN A 122 -5.60 16.64 -20.27
CA ASN A 122 -6.74 17.40 -20.78
C ASN A 122 -7.31 18.28 -19.67
N LYS A 123 -7.13 19.61 -19.81
CA LYS A 123 -7.83 20.59 -18.97
C LYS A 123 -9.32 20.46 -19.30
N ALA A 124 -10.10 19.93 -18.37
CA ALA A 124 -11.55 19.87 -18.50
C ALA A 124 -12.09 21.28 -18.80
N LYS A 125 -12.78 21.44 -19.94
CA LYS A 125 -13.45 22.69 -20.29
C LYS A 125 -14.49 22.98 -19.23
N LYS A 126 -14.29 24.06 -18.47
CA LYS A 126 -15.24 24.60 -17.51
C LYS A 126 -16.51 24.98 -18.27
N LYS A 127 -17.57 24.18 -18.13
CA LYS A 127 -18.89 24.48 -18.71
C LYS A 127 -19.40 25.75 -17.99
N LYS A 128 -19.33 26.90 -18.66
CA LYS A 128 -19.97 28.13 -18.17
C LYS A 128 -21.47 27.90 -18.26
N GLY A 129 -22.12 27.79 -17.09
CA GLY A 129 -23.57 27.81 -16.98
C GLY A 129 -24.10 29.15 -17.50
N ARG A 130 -25.21 29.08 -18.21
CA ARG A 130 -25.95 30.19 -18.79
C ARG A 130 -27.09 30.56 -17.85
#